data_AF-A0A847F9K3-F1
#
_entry.id   AF-A0A847F9K3-F1
#
_cell.length_a   1.000
_cell.length_b   1.000
_cell.length_c   1.000
_cell.angle_alpha   90.00
_cell.angle_beta   90.00
_cell.angle_gamma   90.00
#
_symmetry.space_group_name_H-M   'P 1'
#
loop_
_entity.id
_entity.type
_entity.pdbx_description
1 polymer ?
#
loop_
_entity_poly.entity_id
_entity_poly.type
_entity_poly.pdbx_seq_one_letter_code
_entity_poly.pdbx_strand_id
1 'polypeptide(L)'
;MIASIATLVLGIVIGYLGQRSKFCTISGIRDFIMLKDSYRLKGLIGLIAGGAVGYTFFYFIGGEITNFPLGFDFTSPGILIAGIIGSLGMGFFSVFAEGCPFRQHVMAAEGRQSALLYLAGFYLGIVYFNIVTIKWLDLLLRTTG
;
A
#
# COMPACT_ATOMS: atom_id res chain seq x y z
N MET A 1 -14.45 -20.80 6.44
CA MET A 1 -13.98 -20.78 7.84
C MET A 1 -12.46 -20.86 7.94
N ILE A 2 -11.80 -21.83 7.29
CA ILE A 2 -10.33 -21.96 7.29
C ILE A 2 -9.62 -20.69 6.79
N ALA A 3 -10.10 -20.10 5.69
CA ALA A 3 -9.51 -18.88 5.13
C ALA A 3 -9.55 -17.68 6.09
N SER A 4 -10.64 -17.50 6.85
CA SER A 4 -10.83 -16.39 7.78
C SER A 4 -9.86 -16.46 8.97
N ILE A 5 -9.61 -17.67 9.46
CA ILE A 5 -8.66 -17.90 10.56
C ILE A 5 -7.23 -17.73 10.03
N ALA A 6 -6.94 -18.23 8.83
CA ALA A 6 -5.63 -18.08 8.20
C ALA A 6 -5.25 -16.60 7.98
N THR A 7 -6.17 -15.77 7.49
CA THR A 7 -5.91 -14.32 7.31
C THR A 7 -5.73 -13.59 8.62
N LEU A 8 -6.44 -13.99 9.68
CA LEU A 8 -6.32 -13.39 11.01
C LEU A 8 -4.97 -13.72 11.65
N VAL A 9 -4.51 -14.97 11.55
CA VAL A 9 -3.18 -15.39 12.01
C VAL A 9 -2.08 -14.65 11.23
N LEU A 10 -2.19 -14.57 9.90
CA LEU A 10 -1.24 -13.81 9.08
C LEU A 10 -1.21 -12.32 9.45
N GLY A 11 -2.37 -11.71 9.68
CA GLY A 11 -2.48 -10.32 10.11
C GLY A 11 -1.76 -10.05 11.45
N ILE A 12 -1.92 -10.95 12.43
CA ILE A 12 -1.22 -10.85 13.72
C ILE A 12 0.30 -10.97 13.52
N VAL A 13 0.76 -11.93 12.72
CA VAL A 13 2.19 -12.13 12.45
C VAL A 13 2.80 -10.91 11.77
N ILE A 14 2.13 -10.38 10.73
CA ILE A 14 2.59 -9.18 10.00
C ILE A 14 2.58 -7.96 10.92
N GLY A 15 1.55 -7.80 11.76
CA GLY A 15 1.45 -6.73 12.75
C GLY A 15 2.60 -6.77 13.76
N TYR A 16 2.89 -7.95 14.33
CA TYR A 16 3.99 -8.16 15.26
C TYR A 16 5.37 -7.86 14.63
N LEU A 17 5.61 -8.36 13.42
CA LEU A 17 6.84 -8.08 12.67
C LEU A 17 6.97 -6.58 12.35
N GLY A 18 5.86 -5.93 12.00
CA GLY A 18 5.78 -4.49 11.74
C GLY A 18 6.15 -3.64 12.95
N GLN A 19 5.62 -3.98 14.13
CA GLN A 19 5.98 -3.32 15.40
C GLN A 19 7.46 -3.47 15.74
N ARG A 20 8.01 -4.69 15.64
CA ARG A 20 9.42 -4.96 15.97
C ARG A 20 10.40 -4.25 15.02
N SER A 21 10.09 -4.27 13.72
CA SER A 21 10.99 -3.73 12.69
C SER A 21 10.94 -2.21 12.57
N LYS A 22 9.91 -1.55 13.12
CA LYS A 22 9.63 -0.11 12.95
C LYS A 22 9.73 0.28 11.47
N PHE A 23 9.15 -0.54 10.61
CA PHE A 23 9.28 -0.44 9.17
C PHE A 23 8.57 0.82 8.63
N CYS A 24 9.29 1.60 7.84
CA CYS A 24 8.76 2.80 7.17
C CYS A 24 9.39 2.92 5.79
N THR A 25 8.57 2.91 4.74
CA THR A 25 9.02 2.99 3.34
C THR A 25 9.70 4.33 3.04
N ILE A 26 9.17 5.43 3.61
CA ILE A 26 9.71 6.79 3.45
C ILE A 26 11.09 6.91 4.12
N SER A 27 11.23 6.40 5.35
CA SER A 27 12.51 6.44 6.08
C SER A 27 13.57 5.57 5.41
N GLY A 28 13.19 4.47 4.77
CA GLY A 28 14.13 3.60 4.05
C GLY A 28 14.93 4.35 2.99
N ILE A 29 14.28 5.22 2.20
CA ILE A 29 14.95 6.01 1.15
C ILE A 29 15.71 7.19 1.75
N ARG A 30 15.08 7.94 2.67
CA ARG A 30 15.71 9.11 3.30
C ARG A 30 16.96 8.74 4.09
N ASP A 31 16.90 7.70 4.90
CA ASP A 31 18.00 7.30 5.79
C ASP A 31 19.16 6.70 4.96
N PHE A 32 18.87 6.09 3.81
CA PHE A 32 19.90 5.66 2.87
C PHE A 32 20.65 6.85 2.27
N ILE A 33 19.94 7.91 1.87
CA ILE A 33 20.56 9.10 1.27
C ILE A 33 21.36 9.90 2.31
N MET A 34 20.79 10.13 3.50
CA MET A 34 21.38 11.01 4.51
C MET A 34 22.39 10.30 5.43
N LEU A 35 22.06 9.09 5.90
CA LEU A 35 22.82 8.37 6.93
C LEU A 35 23.59 7.17 6.36
N LYS A 36 23.39 6.85 5.08
CA LYS A 36 23.93 5.63 4.42
C LYS A 36 23.56 4.34 5.16
N ASP A 37 22.49 4.36 5.95
CA ASP A 37 22.01 3.18 6.64
C ASP A 37 21.13 2.34 5.71
N SER A 38 21.61 1.14 5.38
CA SER A 38 20.93 0.22 4.47
C SER A 38 19.98 -0.75 5.20
N TYR A 39 19.89 -0.72 6.53
CA TYR A 39 19.09 -1.68 7.30
C TYR A 39 17.61 -1.60 6.93
N ARG A 40 17.03 -0.38 6.90
CA ARG A 40 15.63 -0.18 6.51
C ARG A 40 15.38 -0.36 5.02
N LEU A 41 16.39 -0.07 4.19
CA LEU A 41 16.31 -0.23 2.73
C LEU A 41 16.22 -1.70 2.32
N LYS A 42 16.93 -2.61 3.00
CA LYS A 42 16.81 -4.06 2.79
C LYS A 42 15.39 -4.57 3.04
N GLY A 43 14.69 -4.01 4.02
CA GLY A 43 13.28 -4.33 4.27
C GLY A 43 12.36 -3.89 3.12
N LEU A 44 12.62 -2.73 2.51
CA LEU A 44 11.85 -2.22 1.38
C LEU A 44 12.04 -3.11 0.14
N ILE A 45 13.28 -3.46 -0.15
CA ILE A 45 13.61 -4.39 -1.24
C ILE A 45 12.99 -5.76 -0.97
N GLY A 46 13.05 -6.23 0.29
CA GLY A 46 12.45 -7.50 0.71
C GLY A 46 10.92 -7.53 0.53
N LEU A 47 10.22 -6.42 0.76
CA LEU A 47 8.78 -6.32 0.50
C LEU A 47 8.47 -6.45 -1.00
N ILE A 48 9.21 -5.74 -1.85
CA ILE A 48 9.01 -5.74 -3.30
C ILE A 48 9.34 -7.12 -3.88
N ALA A 49 10.51 -7.65 -3.54
CA ALA A 49 10.95 -8.97 -4.00
C ALA A 49 10.07 -10.09 -3.44
N GLY A 50 9.69 -10.02 -2.16
CA GLY A 50 8.80 -10.98 -1.53
C GLY A 50 7.39 -10.98 -2.13
N GLY A 51 6.86 -9.81 -2.49
CA GLY A 51 5.60 -9.69 -3.21
C GLY A 51 5.66 -10.32 -4.61
N ALA A 52 6.72 -10.03 -5.38
CA ALA A 52 6.92 -10.61 -6.70
C ALA A 52 7.07 -12.14 -6.64
N VAL A 53 7.96 -12.64 -5.78
CA VAL A 53 8.20 -14.08 -5.61
C VAL A 53 6.96 -14.79 -5.07
N GLY A 54 6.30 -14.22 -4.06
CA GLY A 54 5.08 -14.78 -3.49
C GLY A 54 3.98 -14.92 -4.53
N TYR A 55 3.77 -13.88 -5.34
CA TYR A 55 2.78 -13.91 -6.42
C TYR A 55 3.11 -14.98 -7.48
N THR A 56 4.36 -15.01 -7.96
CA THR A 56 4.82 -16.03 -8.92
C THR A 56 4.66 -17.45 -8.36
N PHE A 57 4.94 -17.65 -7.07
CA PHE A 57 4.77 -18.94 -6.41
C PHE A 57 3.30 -19.37 -6.34
N PHE A 58 2.37 -18.45 -6.03
CA PHE A 58 0.94 -18.74 -6.03
C PHE A 58 0.40 -19.05 -7.43
N TYR A 59 0.93 -18.39 -8.46
CA TYR A 59 0.61 -18.71 -9.85
C TYR A 59 1.03 -20.16 -10.21
N PHE A 60 2.23 -20.60 -9.82
CA PHE A 60 2.69 -21.97 -10.07
C PHE A 60 1.88 -23.05 -9.34
N ILE A 61 1.23 -22.73 -8.22
CA ILE A 61 0.38 -23.65 -7.45
C ILE A 61 -1.05 -23.75 -8.03
N GLY A 62 -1.36 -23.00 -9.10
CA GLY A 62 -2.69 -23.02 -9.74
C GLY A 62 -3.71 -22.09 -9.07
N GLY A 63 -3.25 -21.15 -8.24
CA GLY A 63 -4.08 -20.05 -7.75
C GLY A 63 -4.20 -18.97 -8.83
N GLU A 64 -5.25 -19.01 -9.64
CA GLU A 64 -5.54 -17.94 -10.58
C GLU A 64 -6.03 -16.70 -9.85
N ILE A 65 -5.14 -15.72 -9.68
CA ILE A 65 -5.52 -14.35 -9.35
C ILE A 65 -5.76 -13.67 -10.70
N THR A 66 -7.03 -13.60 -11.10
CA THR A 66 -7.48 -13.25 -12.46
C THR A 66 -7.09 -11.84 -12.95
N ASN A 67 -6.40 -11.02 -12.15
CA ASN A 67 -6.09 -9.63 -12.49
C ASN A 67 -4.79 -9.13 -11.80
N PHE A 68 -3.67 -9.82 -11.99
CA PHE A 68 -2.37 -9.23 -11.66
C PHE A 68 -1.63 -8.88 -12.95
N PRO A 69 -1.82 -7.65 -13.46
CA PRO A 69 -0.79 -7.13 -14.32
C PRO A 69 0.44 -6.95 -13.44
N LEU A 70 1.54 -7.59 -13.83
CA LEU A 70 2.87 -7.09 -13.48
C LEU A 70 3.01 -5.70 -14.10
N GLY A 71 2.30 -4.69 -13.57
CA GLY A 71 2.40 -3.27 -13.89
C GLY A 71 2.29 -2.82 -15.36
N PHE A 72 1.99 -3.70 -16.32
CA PHE A 72 2.12 -3.39 -17.76
C PHE A 72 0.84 -3.59 -18.58
N ASP A 73 -0.34 -3.57 -17.94
CA ASP A 73 -1.58 -3.40 -18.70
C ASP A 73 -1.79 -1.91 -18.97
N PHE A 74 -1.17 -1.43 -20.05
CA PHE A 74 -1.38 -0.09 -20.59
C PHE A 74 -2.71 -0.02 -21.36
N THR A 75 -3.79 -0.49 -20.74
CA THR A 75 -5.07 -0.72 -21.45
C THR A 75 -5.79 0.60 -21.79
N SER A 76 -5.44 1.73 -21.15
CA SER A 76 -5.90 3.06 -21.58
C SER A 76 -4.99 4.21 -21.08
N PRO A 77 -4.79 5.29 -21.88
CA PRO A 77 -4.00 6.46 -21.46
C PRO A 77 -4.56 7.17 -20.22
N GLY A 78 -5.89 7.17 -20.05
CA GLY A 78 -6.58 7.84 -18.94
C GLY A 78 -6.25 7.23 -17.57
N ILE A 79 -6.13 5.90 -17.47
CA ILE A 79 -5.80 5.21 -16.22
C ILE A 79 -4.36 5.50 -15.80
N LEU A 80 -3.44 5.63 -16.75
CA LEU A 80 -2.04 5.97 -16.46
C LEU A 80 -1.92 7.37 -15.87
N ILE A 81 -2.59 8.35 -16.47
CA ILE A 81 -2.57 9.74 -15.99
C ILE A 81 -3.17 9.81 -14.58
N ALA A 82 -4.32 9.16 -14.37
CA ALA A 82 -4.95 9.09 -13.04
C ALA A 82 -4.07 8.38 -12.00
N GLY A 83 -3.37 7.30 -12.39
CA GLY A 83 -2.44 6.58 -11.52
C GLY A 83 -1.21 7.40 -11.15
N ILE A 84 -0.64 8.15 -12.08
CA ILE A 84 0.51 9.04 -11.82
C ILE A 84 0.09 10.17 -10.88
N ILE A 85 -1.01 10.85 -11.18
CA ILE A 85 -1.52 11.95 -10.34
C ILE A 85 -1.88 11.43 -8.94
N GLY A 86 -2.57 10.28 -8.86
CA GLY A 86 -2.96 9.66 -7.60
C GLY A 86 -1.76 9.23 -6.75
N SER A 87 -0.75 8.61 -7.35
CA SER A 87 0.45 8.17 -6.65
C SER A 87 1.32 9.34 -6.17
N LEU A 88 1.46 10.40 -6.97
CA LEU A 88 2.12 11.64 -6.57
C LEU A 88 1.37 12.32 -5.40
N GLY A 89 0.05 12.41 -5.48
CA GLY A 89 -0.79 12.97 -4.40
C GLY A 89 -0.65 12.18 -3.10
N MET A 90 -0.76 10.85 -3.18
CA MET A 90 -0.53 9.95 -2.03
C MET A 90 0.86 10.15 -1.43
N GLY A 91 1.89 10.25 -2.27
CA GLY A 91 3.26 10.55 -1.83
C GLY A 91 3.34 11.87 -1.06
N PHE A 92 2.77 12.94 -1.61
CA PHE A 92 2.77 14.27 -0.98
C PHE A 92 2.09 14.26 0.40
N PHE A 93 0.85 13.75 0.49
CA PHE A 93 0.13 13.68 1.77
C PHE A 93 0.78 12.73 2.79
N SER A 94 1.44 11.66 2.33
CA SER A 94 2.15 10.74 3.23
C SER A 94 3.37 11.38 3.92
N VAL A 95 4.02 12.36 3.26
CA VAL A 95 5.10 13.13 3.85
C VAL A 95 4.57 14.09 4.92
N PHE A 96 3.43 14.76 4.66
CA PHE A 96 2.78 15.62 5.65
C PHE A 96 2.30 14.85 6.90
N ALA A 97 1.83 13.62 6.71
CA ALA A 97 1.38 12.77 7.80
C ALA A 97 2.53 12.04 8.54
N GLU A 98 3.79 12.35 8.22
CA GLU A 98 5.01 11.74 8.78
C GLU A 98 5.01 10.19 8.74
N GLY A 99 4.40 9.57 7.73
CA GLY A 99 4.38 8.12 7.63
C GLY A 99 3.60 7.55 6.46
N CYS A 100 3.86 6.27 6.17
CA CYS A 100 3.05 5.49 5.24
C CYS A 100 1.82 4.89 5.95
N PRO A 101 0.76 4.50 5.21
CA PRO A 101 -0.45 3.92 5.80
C PRO A 101 -0.14 2.76 6.74
N PHE A 102 0.81 1.89 6.36
CA PHE A 102 1.23 0.75 7.19
C PHE A 102 1.80 1.17 8.55
N ARG A 103 2.67 2.18 8.58
CA ARG A 103 3.25 2.69 9.84
C ARG A 103 2.18 3.31 10.74
N GLN A 104 1.17 3.96 10.15
CA GLN A 104 0.07 4.54 10.92
C GLN A 104 -0.80 3.46 11.60
N HIS A 105 -0.98 2.30 10.97
CA HIS A 105 -1.64 1.14 11.61
C HIS A 105 -0.83 0.62 12.80
N VAL A 106 0.49 0.55 12.66
CA VAL A 106 1.39 0.12 13.75
C VAL A 106 1.35 1.13 14.90
N MET A 107 1.46 2.44 14.62
CA MET A 107 1.42 3.48 15.65
C MET A 107 0.05 3.60 16.34
N ALA A 108 -1.04 3.31 15.62
CA ALA A 108 -2.37 3.22 16.21
C ALA A 108 -2.46 2.04 17.18
N ALA A 109 -1.84 0.90 16.86
CA ALA A 109 -1.75 -0.26 17.77
C ALA A 109 -0.86 0.01 19.00
N GLU A 110 0.14 0.89 18.88
CA GLU A 110 0.95 1.38 20.00
C GLU A 110 0.21 2.41 20.88
N GLY A 111 -1.01 2.83 20.51
CA GLY A 111 -1.85 3.74 21.29
C GLY A 111 -1.67 5.24 20.99
N ARG A 112 -1.03 5.62 19.87
CA ARG A 112 -0.89 7.03 19.51
C ARG A 112 -2.20 7.60 18.94
N GLN A 113 -2.83 8.53 19.66
CA GLN A 113 -4.10 9.13 19.23
C GLN A 113 -4.04 9.85 17.88
N SER A 114 -2.92 10.50 17.56
CA SER A 114 -2.74 11.16 16.25
C SER A 114 -2.82 10.16 15.09
N ALA A 115 -2.32 8.93 15.29
CA ALA A 115 -2.38 7.88 14.27
C ALA A 115 -3.80 7.31 14.13
N LEU A 116 -4.54 7.20 15.24
CA LEU A 116 -5.96 6.82 15.19
C LEU A 116 -6.80 7.83 14.40
N LEU A 117 -6.62 9.13 14.63
CA LEU A 117 -7.32 10.18 13.89
C LEU A 117 -6.96 10.16 12.40
N TYR A 118 -5.68 9.93 12.07
CA TYR A 118 -5.26 9.75 10.68
C TYR A 118 -5.96 8.55 10.02
N LEU A 119 -6.03 7.40 10.70
CA LEU A 119 -6.69 6.21 10.16
C LEU A 119 -8.19 6.41 9.96
N ALA A 120 -8.87 7.10 10.90
CA ALA A 120 -10.27 7.44 10.74
C ALA A 120 -10.50 8.26 9.46
N GLY A 121 -9.67 9.29 9.22
CA GLY A 121 -9.71 10.07 7.97
C GLY A 121 -9.38 9.24 6.73
N PHE A 122 -8.40 8.34 6.81
CA PHE A 122 -8.02 7.45 5.72
C PHE A 122 -9.17 6.51 5.31
N TYR A 123 -9.86 5.89 6.26
CA TYR A 123 -11.00 5.02 5.97
C TYR A 123 -12.20 5.80 5.42
N LEU A 124 -12.50 6.98 5.96
CA LEU A 124 -13.54 7.86 5.41
C LEU A 124 -13.21 8.26 3.96
N GLY A 125 -11.94 8.55 3.69
CA GLY A 125 -11.44 8.83 2.35
C GLY A 125 -11.62 7.67 1.37
N ILE A 126 -11.34 6.43 1.80
CA ILE A 126 -11.56 5.23 0.98
C ILE A 126 -13.04 5.06 0.62
N VAL A 127 -13.92 5.22 1.60
CA VAL A 127 -15.38 5.11 1.39
C VAL A 127 -15.85 6.18 0.41
N TYR A 128 -15.41 7.43 0.60
CA TYR A 128 -15.74 8.53 -0.31
C TYR A 128 -15.23 8.28 -1.74
N PHE A 129 -13.98 7.83 -1.87
CA PHE A 129 -13.37 7.50 -3.17
C PHE A 129 -14.16 6.42 -3.90
N ASN A 130 -14.60 5.38 -3.19
CA ASN A 130 -15.36 4.29 -3.79
C ASN A 130 -16.75 4.74 -4.28
N ILE A 131 -17.45 5.54 -3.48
CA ILE A 131 -18.82 5.97 -3.79
C ILE A 131 -18.85 7.05 -4.89
N VAL A 132 -17.92 8.00 -4.84
CA VAL A 132 -17.95 9.22 -5.66
C VAL A 132 -16.92 9.16 -6.78
N THR A 133 -15.65 8.93 -6.45
CA THR A 133 -14.55 9.10 -7.42
C THR A 133 -14.54 8.02 -8.49
N ILE A 134 -14.86 6.76 -8.18
CA ILE A 134 -14.92 5.69 -9.20
C ILE A 134 -15.97 6.01 -10.26
N LYS A 135 -17.15 6.49 -9.86
CA LYS A 135 -18.21 6.87 -10.82
C LYS A 135 -17.78 8.00 -11.74
N TRP A 136 -17.09 8.99 -11.19
CA TRP A 136 -16.52 10.10 -11.96
C TRP A 136 -15.39 9.66 -12.88
N LEU A 137 -14.54 8.73 -12.42
CA LEU A 137 -13.43 8.19 -13.19
C LEU A 137 -13.95 7.37 -14.38
N ASP A 138 -14.96 6.52 -14.17
CA ASP A 138 -15.62 5.78 -15.25
C ASP A 138 -16.30 6.71 -16.25
N LEU A 139 -16.89 7.81 -15.79
CA LEU A 139 -17.48 8.83 -16.66
C LEU A 139 -16.40 9.49 -17.52
N LEU A 140 -15.28 9.90 -16.92
CA LEU A 140 -14.15 10.53 -17.59
C LEU A 140 -13.48 9.58 -18.60
N LEU A 141 -13.29 8.31 -18.23
CA LEU A 141 -12.72 7.29 -19.11
C LEU A 141 -13.62 6.99 -20.30
N ARG A 142 -14.95 7.00 -20.13
CA ARG A 142 -15.92 6.87 -21.23
C ARG A 142 -15.97 8.06 -22.17
N THR A 143 -15.63 9.27 -21.70
CA THR A 143 -15.60 10.49 -22.53
C THR A 143 -14.27 10.70 -23.27
N THR A 144 -13.22 9.96 -22.89
CA THR A 144 -11.87 10.10 -23.45
C THR A 144 -11.42 8.92 -24.32
N GLY A 145 -12.23 7.86 -24.40
CA GLY A 145 -12.12 6.78 -25.40
C GLY A 145 -13.14 6.95 -26.51
#